data_AF-A0A7I8EKJ1-F1
#
_entry.id   AF-A0A7I8EKJ1-F1
#
_cell.length_a   1.000
_cell.length_b   1.000
_cell.length_c   1.000
_cell.angle_alpha   90.00
_cell.angle_beta   90.00
_cell.angle_gamma   90.00
#
_symmetry.space_group_name_H-M   'P 1'
#
loop_
_entity.id
_entity.type
_entity.pdbx_description
1 polymer ?
#
loop_
_entity_poly.entity_id
_entity_poly.type
_entity_poly.pdbx_seq_one_letter_code
_entity_poly.pdbx_strand_id
1 'polypeptide(L)'
;MYDCLDTLPVNTARTSPPRTIGETSLRLKAPCPDAVVALCRAEVIASDLGYPTRRQGAELWIRAIDVHLALRLQALFPTLIACYEVPTRYRCHRR
;
A
#
# COMPACT_ATOMS: atom_id res chain seq x y z
N MET A 1 -5.53 42.02 -34.07
CA MET A 1 -4.16 41.85 -33.58
C MET A 1 -4.12 42.19 -32.10
N TYR A 2 -3.83 41.19 -31.27
CA TYR A 2 -3.18 41.35 -29.97
C TYR A 2 -2.35 40.09 -29.76
N ASP A 3 -1.07 40.18 -30.10
CA ASP A 3 -0.02 39.39 -29.49
C ASP A 3 0.27 39.98 -28.11
N CYS A 4 0.42 39.12 -27.10
CA CYS A 4 1.52 39.12 -26.12
C CYS A 4 1.18 38.22 -24.91
N LEU A 5 1.93 37.10 -24.79
CA LEU A 5 2.62 36.58 -23.59
C LEU A 5 1.73 36.15 -22.40
N ASP A 6 1.82 34.96 -21.82
CA ASP A 6 3.01 34.30 -21.28
C ASP A 6 2.86 32.76 -21.27
N THR A 7 3.87 32.07 -21.78
CA THR A 7 4.09 30.64 -21.51
C THR A 7 4.52 30.46 -20.05
N LEU A 8 3.55 30.19 -19.18
CA LEU A 8 3.82 29.73 -17.83
C LEU A 8 4.53 28.36 -17.89
N PRO A 9 5.58 28.14 -17.07
CA PRO A 9 6.31 26.90 -17.07
C PRO A 9 5.37 25.75 -16.73
N VAL A 10 5.41 24.70 -17.56
CA VAL A 10 4.80 23.40 -17.28
C VAL A 10 5.38 22.92 -15.96
N ASN A 11 4.67 23.24 -14.89
CA ASN A 11 4.87 22.66 -13.58
C ASN A 11 4.49 21.20 -13.77
N THR A 12 5.48 20.36 -14.10
CA THR A 12 5.43 18.91 -13.98
C THR A 12 5.38 18.58 -12.51
N ALA A 13 4.35 19.08 -11.82
CA ALA A 13 3.84 18.44 -10.64
C ALA A 13 3.53 17.02 -11.11
N ARG A 14 4.40 16.08 -10.74
CA ARG A 14 4.09 14.66 -10.74
C ARG A 14 2.72 14.55 -10.08
N THR A 15 1.69 14.44 -10.91
CA THR A 15 0.36 14.05 -10.49
C THR A 15 0.53 12.62 -10.04
N SER A 16 0.96 12.47 -8.77
CA SER A 16 0.70 11.26 -8.04
C SER A 16 -0.77 10.96 -8.28
N PRO A 17 -1.11 9.75 -8.79
CA PRO A 17 -2.49 9.43 -9.13
C PRO A 17 -3.39 9.76 -7.93
N PRO A 18 -4.63 10.21 -8.17
CA PRO A 18 -5.54 10.56 -7.10
C PRO A 18 -5.59 9.38 -6.13
N ARG A 19 -5.14 9.59 -4.89
CA ARG A 19 -5.19 8.56 -3.84
C ARG A 19 -6.65 8.16 -3.74
N THR A 20 -6.99 6.95 -4.19
CA THR A 20 -8.33 6.42 -4.05
C THR A 20 -8.72 6.53 -2.59
N ILE A 21 -9.92 7.06 -2.36
CA ILE A 21 -10.53 7.23 -1.05
C ILE A 21 -10.30 5.92 -0.29
N GLY A 22 -9.64 6.06 0.86
CA GLY A 22 -8.79 5.03 1.41
C GLY A 22 -9.45 3.65 1.49
N GLU A 23 -8.71 2.66 1.03
CA GLU A 23 -9.03 1.25 1.18
C GLU A 23 -8.27 0.73 2.39
N THR A 24 -8.83 -0.25 3.10
CA THR A 24 -8.09 -0.99 4.11
C THR A 24 -6.88 -1.65 3.47
N SER A 25 -5.74 -1.60 4.14
CA SER A 25 -4.54 -2.24 3.62
C SER A 25 -3.76 -2.93 4.73
N LEU A 26 -3.11 -4.02 4.36
CA LEU A 26 -2.17 -4.73 5.20
C LEU A 26 -0.78 -4.55 4.62
N ARG A 27 0.13 -4.05 5.45
CA ARG A 27 1.56 -4.03 5.15
C ARG A 27 2.25 -5.12 5.96
N LEU A 28 2.93 -6.02 5.26
CA LEU A 28 3.77 -7.05 5.86
C LEU A 28 5.24 -6.70 5.61
N LYS A 29 6.07 -6.84 6.64
CA LYS A 29 7.52 -6.60 6.56
C LYS A 29 8.29 -7.80 7.07
N ALA A 30 9.28 -8.24 6.28
CA ALA A 30 10.25 -9.25 6.69
C ALA A 30 11.39 -8.57 7.48
N PRO A 31 11.56 -8.85 8.78
CA PRO A 31 12.61 -8.24 9.60
C PRO A 31 14.01 -8.81 9.30
N CYS A 32 14.08 -10.02 8.73
CA CYS A 32 15.31 -10.72 8.40
C CYS A 32 15.22 -11.39 7.02
N PRO A 33 16.36 -11.77 6.39
CA PRO A 33 16.38 -12.40 5.07
C PRO A 33 15.56 -13.70 5.00
N ASP A 34 15.59 -14.52 6.05
CA ASP A 34 14.87 -15.80 6.08
C ASP A 34 13.34 -15.62 6.06
N ALA A 35 12.86 -14.50 6.63
CA ALA A 35 11.44 -14.15 6.61
C ALA A 35 10.95 -13.69 5.22
N VAL A 36 11.84 -13.45 4.25
CA VAL A 36 11.45 -13.10 2.87
C VAL A 36 10.71 -14.25 2.20
N VAL A 37 11.04 -15.50 2.52
CA VAL A 37 10.31 -16.68 2.01
C VAL A 37 8.85 -16.67 2.49
N ALA A 38 8.63 -16.31 3.76
CA ALA A 38 7.27 -16.16 4.30
C ALA A 38 6.52 -15.02 3.60
N LEU A 39 7.21 -13.92 3.26
CA LEU A 39 6.62 -12.79 2.54
C LEU A 39 6.20 -13.17 1.11
N CYS A 40 7.00 -13.96 0.39
CA CYS A 40 6.62 -14.51 -0.91
C CYS A 40 5.40 -15.45 -0.82
N ARG A 41 5.33 -16.30 0.22
CA ARG A 41 4.17 -17.18 0.44
C ARG A 41 2.90 -16.37 0.73
N ALA A 42 3.02 -15.32 1.55
CA ALA A 42 1.91 -14.42 1.83
C ALA A 42 1.43 -13.68 0.58
N GLU A 43 2.35 -13.26 -0.30
CA GLU A 43 2.02 -12.63 -1.59
C GLU A 43 1.22 -13.56 -2.49
N VAL A 44 1.65 -14.83 -2.63
CA VAL A 44 0.94 -15.83 -3.43
C VAL A 44 -0.45 -16.07 -2.88
N ILE A 45 -0.59 -16.34 -1.57
CA ILE A 45 -1.90 -16.58 -0.96
C ILE A 45 -2.84 -15.39 -1.15
N ALA A 46 -2.36 -14.17 -0.91
CA ALA A 46 -3.19 -12.97 -1.09
C ALA A 46 -3.62 -12.78 -2.55
N SER A 47 -2.72 -13.06 -3.50
CA SER A 47 -3.01 -12.96 -4.94
C SER A 47 -4.00 -14.04 -5.40
N ASP A 48 -3.86 -15.28 -4.91
CA ASP A 48 -4.76 -16.40 -5.19
C ASP A 48 -6.17 -16.14 -4.66
N LEU A 49 -6.28 -15.44 -3.53
CA LEU A 49 -7.55 -14.98 -2.97
C LEU A 49 -8.11 -13.73 -3.68
N GLY A 50 -7.41 -13.20 -4.68
CA GLY A 50 -7.86 -12.08 -5.51
C GLY A 50 -7.57 -10.69 -4.95
N TYR A 51 -6.76 -10.57 -3.90
CA TYR A 51 -6.40 -9.26 -3.35
C TYR A 51 -5.26 -8.61 -4.14
N PRO A 52 -5.33 -7.30 -4.44
CA PRO A 52 -4.24 -6.60 -5.09
C PRO A 52 -3.01 -6.55 -4.19
N THR A 53 -1.91 -7.13 -4.68
CA THR A 53 -0.62 -7.17 -3.98
C THR A 53 0.41 -6.28 -4.67
N ARG A 54 1.32 -5.71 -3.89
CA ARG A 54 2.51 -5.01 -4.39
C ARG A 54 3.67 -5.37 -3.48
N ARG A 55 4.77 -5.87 -4.04
CA ARG A 55 6.01 -6.14 -3.29
C ARG A 55 7.10 -5.13 -3.62
N GLN A 56 7.84 -4.68 -2.61
CA GLN A 56 9.02 -3.84 -2.75
C GLN A 56 10.08 -4.29 -1.75
N GLY A 57 11.06 -5.07 -2.22
CA GLY A 57 12.11 -5.62 -1.37
C GLY A 57 11.55 -6.54 -0.28
N ALA A 58 11.79 -6.18 0.98
CA ALA A 58 11.35 -6.91 2.18
C ALA A 58 9.97 -6.47 2.70
N GLU A 59 9.18 -5.79 1.87
CA GLU A 59 7.85 -5.29 2.23
C GLU A 59 6.81 -5.70 1.19
N LEU A 60 5.62 -6.07 1.66
CA LEU A 60 4.46 -6.45 0.87
C LEU A 60 3.27 -5.59 1.31
N TRP A 61 2.58 -5.00 0.35
CA TRP A 61 1.33 -4.29 0.55
C TRP A 61 0.20 -5.09 -0.07
N ILE A 62 -0.85 -5.33 0.70
CA ILE A 62 -2.08 -5.98 0.26
C ILE A 62 -3.20 -4.97 0.46
N ARG A 63 -3.92 -4.64 -0.62
CA ARG A 63 -5.00 -3.64 -0.60
C ARG A 63 -6.37 -4.29 -0.51
N ALA A 64 -7.35 -3.52 -0.07
CA ALA A 64 -8.76 -3.92 0.06
C ALA A 64 -8.96 -5.21 0.87
N ILE A 65 -8.04 -5.51 1.78
CA ILE A 65 -8.06 -6.72 2.61
C ILE A 65 -8.91 -6.50 3.86
N ASP A 66 -9.74 -7.48 4.20
CA ASP A 66 -10.54 -7.46 5.41
C ASP A 66 -9.67 -7.78 6.65
N VAL A 67 -10.11 -7.30 7.81
CA VAL A 67 -9.35 -7.46 9.05
C VAL A 67 -9.23 -8.92 9.47
N HIS A 68 -10.21 -9.78 9.17
CA HIS A 68 -10.15 -11.19 9.58
C HIS A 68 -9.11 -11.96 8.77
N LEU A 69 -9.05 -11.74 7.45
CA LEU A 69 -8.02 -12.34 6.62
C LEU A 69 -6.64 -11.78 6.95
N ALA A 70 -6.53 -10.48 7.26
CA ALA A 70 -5.27 -9.90 7.69
C ALA A 70 -4.73 -10.56 8.98
N LEU A 71 -5.60 -10.78 9.97
CA LEU A 71 -5.24 -11.50 11.19
C LEU A 71 -4.86 -12.97 10.92
N ARG A 72 -5.56 -13.64 10.00
CA ARG A 72 -5.23 -15.02 9.59
C ARG A 72 -3.87 -15.10 8.91
N LEU A 73 -3.56 -14.19 8.00
CA LEU A 73 -2.25 -14.11 7.36
C LEU A 73 -1.15 -13.89 8.39
N GLN A 74 -1.37 -12.99 9.36
CA GLN A 74 -0.39 -12.78 10.43
C GLN A 74 -0.19 -14.03 11.31
N ALA A 75 -1.27 -14.77 11.59
CA ALA A 75 -1.18 -16.02 12.34
C ALA A 75 -0.44 -17.13 11.56
N LEU A 76 -0.59 -17.18 10.24
CA LEU A 76 0.13 -18.12 9.37
C LEU A 76 1.62 -17.78 9.22
N PHE A 77 1.97 -16.50 9.31
CA PHE A 77 3.33 -15.99 9.12
C PHE A 77 3.80 -15.15 10.31
N PRO A 78 3.99 -15.77 11.50
CA PRO A 78 4.33 -15.04 12.72
C PRO A 78 5.71 -14.37 12.68
N THR A 79 6.57 -14.76 11.73
CA THR A 79 7.88 -14.15 11.50
C THR A 79 7.80 -12.79 10.80
N LEU A 80 6.63 -12.43 10.25
CA LEU A 80 6.41 -11.14 9.59
C LEU A 80 5.87 -10.12 10.58
N ILE A 81 6.21 -8.85 10.37
CA ILE A 81 5.62 -7.73 11.08
C ILE A 81 4.44 -7.22 10.26
N ALA A 82 3.23 -7.27 10.83
CA ALA A 82 2.02 -6.76 10.20
C ALA A 82 1.61 -5.38 10.71
N CYS A 83 1.20 -4.52 9.79
CA CYS A 83 0.54 -3.25 10.06
C CYS A 83 -0.75 -3.18 9.24
N TYR A 84 -1.90 -3.13 9.90
CA TYR A 84 -3.20 -2.97 9.25
C TYR A 84 -3.62 -1.50 9.30
N GLU A 85 -3.75 -0.88 8.13
CA GLU A 85 -4.12 0.52 7.99
C GLU A 85 -5.61 0.61 7.66
N VAL A 86 -6.36 1.27 8.55
CA VAL A 86 -7.78 1.58 8.33
C VAL A 86 -7.88 3.03 7.87
N PRO A 87 -8.50 3.28 6.71
CA PRO A 87 -8.70 4.63 6.21
C PRO A 87 -9.71 5.36 7.09
N THR A 88 -9.24 6.30 7.90
CA THR A 88 -10.14 7.15 8.68
C THR A 88 -10.71 8.25 7.79
N ARG A 89 -12.03 8.47 7.86
CA ARG A 89 -12.72 9.56 7.14
C ARG A 89 -12.26 10.96 7.60
N TYR A 90 -11.60 11.04 8.74
CA TYR A 90 -11.11 12.29 9.30
C TYR A 90 -9.66 12.45 8.90
N ARG A 91 -9.40 13.37 7.96
CA ARG A 91 -8.07 13.96 7.83
C ARG A 91 -7.69 14.43 9.24
N CYS A 92 -6.66 13.86 9.84
CA CYS A 92 -6.00 14.50 10.97
C CYS A 92 -5.55 15.87 10.44
N HIS A 93 -6.32 16.91 10.71
CA HIS A 93 -5.93 18.28 10.44
C HIS A 93 -4.65 18.50 11.25
N ARG A 94 -3.50 18.48 10.56
CA ARG A 94 -2.26 18.98 11.13
C ARG A 94 -2.51 20.44 11.50
N ARG A 95 -2.49 20.74 12.80
CA ARG A 95 -2.26 22.09 13.28
C ARG A 95 -0.82 22.49 12.99
#